data_AF-A0A1I2K036-F1
#
_entry.id   AF-A0A1I2K036-F1
#
_cell.length_a   1.000
_cell.length_b   1.000
_cell.length_c   1.000
_cell.angle_alpha   90.00
_cell.angle_beta   90.00
_cell.angle_gamma   90.00
#
_symmetry.space_group_name_H-M   'P 1'
#
loop_
_entity.id
_entity.type
_entity.pdbx_description
1 polymer ?
#
loop_
_entity_poly.entity_id
_entity_poly.type
_entity_poly.pdbx_seq_one_letter_code
_entity_poly.pdbx_strand_id
1 'polypeptide(L)'
;MEETTKAQGSTVYDPAAETPSDAPAATAADVPPGTGDRPRGPHNIQNHSTEFDASIRAAEHDAAVADRARFHGVSLSLMDSGTAVHDMIQTVFNKESTAPADLRPIAAAFRRHCAAKEATVGRTLESRSSVAQAVRRDREEGVELLALLDRAIASPGLEGTRPLTVNGVLADIDQYLGHEQRDLVPLIERELPVSQSDRLATAFRA
;
A
#
# COMPACT_ATOMS: atom_id res chain seq x y z
N MET A 1 27.01 61.39 17.97
CA MET A 1 27.69 60.83 19.13
C MET A 1 27.43 59.34 19.07
N GLU A 2 28.29 58.66 18.32
CA GLU A 2 29.44 57.86 18.83
C GLU A 2 28.95 56.41 19.03
N GLU A 3 29.28 55.50 18.11
CA GLU A 3 30.49 54.63 18.15
C GLU A 3 30.56 53.82 19.45
N THR A 4 30.63 52.48 19.48
CA THR A 4 31.69 51.67 18.86
C THR A 4 31.38 50.15 18.95
N THR A 5 31.58 49.47 17.82
CA THR A 5 32.26 48.17 17.56
C THR A 5 32.63 47.17 18.68
N LYS A 6 32.40 45.87 18.43
CA LYS A 6 33.39 44.80 18.05
C LYS A 6 32.70 43.41 18.10
N ALA A 7 32.69 42.60 17.02
CA ALA A 7 33.72 41.62 16.57
C ALA A 7 33.92 40.48 17.59
N GLN A 8 34.15 39.21 17.27
CA GLN A 8 34.34 38.35 16.09
C GLN A 8 34.45 36.92 16.68
N GLY A 9 34.15 35.86 15.93
CA GLY A 9 34.38 34.48 16.43
C GLY A 9 34.04 33.40 15.41
N SER A 10 34.75 33.42 14.27
CA SER A 10 34.71 32.39 13.23
C SER A 10 35.62 31.24 13.63
N THR A 11 35.06 30.08 13.98
CA THR A 11 35.82 28.85 14.22
C THR A 11 36.01 28.09 12.92
N VAL A 12 37.28 28.00 12.51
CA VAL A 12 37.79 27.20 11.40
C VAL A 12 37.70 25.72 11.77
N TYR A 13 37.18 24.90 10.86
CA TYR A 13 37.14 23.44 10.97
C TYR A 13 38.42 22.88 10.35
N ASP A 14 39.19 22.13 11.13
CA ASP A 14 40.48 21.52 10.76
C ASP A 14 40.28 20.00 10.57
N PRO A 15 40.37 19.47 9.33
CA PRO A 15 40.21 18.04 9.07
C PRO A 15 41.58 17.35 9.02
N ALA A 16 42.09 16.91 10.17
CA ALA A 16 43.25 16.03 10.22
C ALA A 16 43.19 15.06 11.41
N ALA A 17 42.67 13.85 11.17
CA ALA A 17 42.92 12.69 12.01
C ALA A 17 42.73 11.41 11.15
N GLU A 18 43.67 11.19 10.24
CA GLU A 18 43.84 9.89 9.59
C GLU A 18 44.46 8.90 10.59
N THR A 19 43.69 7.89 10.97
CA THR A 19 44.20 6.69 11.66
C THR A 19 44.82 5.73 10.64
N PRO A 20 46.07 5.27 10.83
CA PRO A 20 46.66 4.25 9.95
C PRO A 20 46.06 2.87 10.26
N SER A 21 45.47 2.25 9.24
CA SER A 21 44.96 0.88 9.25
C SER A 21 46.08 -0.07 8.80
N ASP A 22 46.68 -0.78 9.75
CA ASP A 22 47.56 -1.92 9.50
C ASP A 22 46.75 -3.09 8.91
N ALA A 23 46.91 -3.33 7.61
CA ALA A 23 46.48 -4.57 6.96
C ALA A 23 47.70 -5.22 6.28
N PRO A 24 48.04 -6.50 6.59
CA PRO A 24 49.18 -7.16 5.99
C PRO A 24 48.96 -7.49 4.50
N ALA A 25 50.01 -7.27 3.72
CA ALA A 25 50.08 -7.55 2.30
C ALA A 25 49.84 -9.04 1.98
N ALA A 26 48.87 -9.31 1.12
CA ALA A 26 48.68 -10.63 0.52
C ALA A 26 49.74 -10.84 -0.58
N THR A 27 50.61 -11.82 -0.35
CA THR A 27 51.61 -12.33 -1.27
C THR A 27 50.96 -12.88 -2.53
N ALA A 28 51.40 -12.39 -3.70
CA ALA A 28 51.07 -12.94 -5.00
C ALA A 28 51.64 -14.35 -5.14
N ALA A 29 50.76 -15.35 -5.16
CA ALA A 29 51.11 -16.72 -5.48
C ALA A 29 51.00 -16.93 -7.00
N ASP A 30 52.12 -17.40 -7.55
CA ASP A 30 52.37 -17.86 -8.91
C ASP A 30 51.37 -18.95 -9.33
N VAL A 31 50.63 -18.76 -10.43
CA VAL A 31 49.74 -19.79 -11.00
C VAL A 31 50.22 -20.13 -12.42
N PRO A 32 50.63 -21.39 -12.68
CA PRO A 32 51.11 -21.82 -13.99
C PRO A 32 49.95 -21.94 -15.03
N PRO A 33 50.25 -21.85 -16.34
CA PRO A 33 49.24 -21.79 -17.38
C PRO A 33 48.65 -23.18 -17.67
N GLY A 34 47.52 -23.48 -17.03
CA GLY A 34 46.70 -24.66 -17.29
C GLY A 34 45.70 -24.42 -18.41
N THR A 35 45.83 -25.21 -19.47
CA THR A 35 44.93 -25.29 -20.63
C THR A 35 43.49 -25.63 -20.27
N GLY A 36 42.55 -24.83 -20.78
CA GLY A 36 41.28 -25.29 -21.31
C GLY A 36 40.21 -25.73 -20.30
N ASP A 37 39.58 -24.78 -19.62
CA ASP A 37 38.12 -24.78 -19.48
C ASP A 37 37.66 -23.35 -19.25
N ARG A 38 37.18 -22.67 -20.31
CA ARG A 38 36.55 -21.36 -20.14
C ARG A 38 35.19 -21.63 -19.49
N PRO A 39 34.90 -21.14 -18.27
CA PRO A 39 33.56 -21.27 -17.71
C PRO A 39 32.57 -20.66 -18.70
N ARG A 40 31.68 -21.51 -19.23
CA ARG A 40 30.58 -21.06 -20.09
C ARG A 40 29.83 -19.98 -19.32
N GLY A 41 29.77 -18.79 -19.92
CA GLY A 41 29.06 -17.65 -19.37
C GLY A 41 27.59 -17.97 -19.07
N PRO A 42 26.95 -17.19 -18.20
CA PRO A 42 25.76 -17.60 -17.49
C PRO A 42 24.51 -17.51 -18.37
N HIS A 43 24.27 -18.54 -19.17
CA HIS A 43 23.05 -18.66 -19.98
C HIS A 43 21.81 -19.08 -19.16
N ASN A 44 21.85 -19.02 -17.83
CA ASN A 44 20.77 -19.49 -16.94
C ASN A 44 20.33 -18.48 -15.87
N ILE A 45 20.89 -17.26 -15.82
CA ILE A 45 20.49 -16.25 -14.81
C ILE A 45 19.02 -15.83 -14.98
N GLN A 46 18.53 -15.76 -16.22
CA GLN A 46 17.15 -15.33 -16.49
C GLN A 46 16.11 -16.35 -15.98
N ASN A 47 16.37 -17.65 -16.10
CA ASN A 47 15.48 -18.69 -15.59
C ASN A 47 15.45 -18.69 -14.05
N HIS A 48 16.62 -18.58 -13.41
CA HIS A 48 16.70 -18.51 -11.95
C HIS A 48 16.11 -17.23 -11.36
N SER A 49 16.16 -16.10 -12.09
CA SER A 49 15.45 -14.87 -11.69
C SER A 49 13.95 -15.08 -11.68
N THR A 50 13.38 -15.68 -12.73
CA THR A 50 11.93 -15.90 -12.82
C THR A 50 11.43 -16.90 -11.77
N GLU A 51 12.22 -17.93 -11.45
CA GLU A 51 11.93 -18.90 -10.39
C GLU A 51 12.00 -18.23 -9.01
N PHE A 52 13.02 -17.40 -8.76
CA PHE A 52 13.15 -16.64 -7.53
C PHE A 52 11.98 -15.67 -7.34
N ASP A 53 11.65 -14.88 -8.35
CA ASP A 53 10.52 -13.94 -8.33
C ASP A 53 9.17 -14.65 -8.15
N ALA A 54 9.02 -15.87 -8.69
CA ALA A 54 7.84 -16.68 -8.46
C ALA A 54 7.79 -17.21 -7.01
N SER A 55 8.91 -17.63 -6.44
CA SER A 55 8.99 -18.11 -5.05
C SER A 55 8.77 -17.00 -4.02
N ILE A 56 9.29 -15.78 -4.27
CA ILE A 56 9.02 -14.61 -3.43
C ILE A 56 7.52 -14.30 -3.46
N ARG A 57 6.91 -14.24 -4.66
CA ARG A 57 5.45 -14.02 -4.80
C ARG A 57 4.62 -15.09 -4.12
N ALA A 58 5.04 -16.36 -4.20
CA ALA A 58 4.37 -17.46 -3.51
C ALA A 58 4.47 -17.32 -1.98
N ALA A 59 5.65 -16.97 -1.45
CA ALA A 59 5.84 -16.74 -0.03
C ALA A 59 5.05 -15.52 0.48
N GLU A 60 4.99 -14.43 -0.29
CA GLU A 60 4.17 -13.26 0.03
C GLU A 60 2.66 -13.60 0.02
N HIS A 61 2.22 -14.38 -0.97
CA HIS A 61 0.86 -14.88 -1.03
C HIS A 61 0.53 -15.77 0.17
N ASP A 62 1.38 -16.73 0.51
CA ASP A 62 1.18 -17.62 1.64
C ASP A 62 1.17 -16.86 2.98
N ALA A 63 2.05 -15.87 3.13
CA ALA A 63 2.06 -14.97 4.29
C ALA A 63 0.76 -14.15 4.37
N ALA A 64 0.26 -13.63 3.24
CA ALA A 64 -1.01 -12.90 3.20
C ALA A 64 -2.21 -13.81 3.52
N VAL A 65 -2.21 -15.06 3.04
CA VAL A 65 -3.25 -16.06 3.36
C VAL A 65 -3.23 -16.41 4.85
N ALA A 66 -2.04 -16.64 5.42
CA ALA A 66 -1.89 -16.93 6.84
C ALA A 66 -2.30 -15.74 7.72
N ASP A 67 -1.95 -14.51 7.32
CA ASP A 67 -2.38 -13.30 8.00
C ASP A 67 -3.90 -13.12 7.93
N ARG A 68 -4.51 -13.42 6.77
CA ARG A 68 -5.96 -13.36 6.57
C ARG A 68 -6.72 -14.33 7.48
N ALA A 69 -6.17 -15.53 7.72
CA ALA A 69 -6.80 -16.57 8.53
C ALA A 69 -7.02 -16.16 10.00
N ARG A 70 -6.37 -15.08 10.48
CA ARG A 70 -6.55 -14.55 11.83
C ARG A 70 -7.81 -13.69 11.98
N PHE A 71 -8.36 -13.19 10.88
CA PHE A 71 -9.49 -12.27 10.89
C PHE A 71 -10.82 -13.02 10.80
N HIS A 72 -11.82 -12.48 11.48
CA HIS A 72 -13.15 -13.08 11.57
C HIS A 72 -14.24 -12.02 11.64
N GLY A 73 -15.50 -12.46 11.64
CA GLY A 73 -16.65 -11.57 11.79
C GLY A 73 -16.68 -10.42 10.79
N VAL A 74 -16.89 -9.21 11.30
CA VAL A 74 -17.06 -8.01 10.47
C VAL A 74 -15.74 -7.56 9.83
N SER A 75 -14.59 -7.80 10.49
CA SER A 75 -13.27 -7.51 9.92
C SER A 75 -13.03 -8.31 8.65
N LEU A 76 -13.31 -9.62 8.67
CA LEU A 76 -13.16 -10.45 7.47
C LEU A 76 -14.14 -10.01 6.37
N SER A 77 -15.38 -9.68 6.73
CA SER A 77 -16.38 -9.21 5.74
C SER A 77 -15.98 -7.88 5.09
N LEU A 78 -15.37 -6.99 5.88
CA LEU A 78 -14.82 -5.73 5.42
C LEU A 78 -13.66 -5.97 4.43
N MET A 79 -12.71 -6.81 4.80
CA MET A 79 -11.59 -7.21 3.95
C MET A 79 -12.06 -7.88 2.65
N ASP A 80 -12.99 -8.84 2.73
CA ASP A 80 -13.56 -9.52 1.56
C ASP A 80 -14.19 -8.50 0.59
N SER A 81 -14.97 -7.56 1.13
CA SER A 81 -15.59 -6.51 0.32
C SER A 81 -14.56 -5.55 -0.28
N GLY A 82 -13.50 -5.20 0.46
CA GLY A 82 -12.42 -4.36 -0.04
C GLY A 82 -11.62 -5.06 -1.13
N THR A 83 -11.25 -6.33 -0.94
CA THR A 83 -10.60 -7.16 -1.96
C THR A 83 -11.43 -7.23 -3.23
N ALA A 84 -12.76 -7.41 -3.13
CA ALA A 84 -13.62 -7.43 -4.31
C ALA A 84 -13.58 -6.10 -5.10
N VAL A 85 -13.47 -4.95 -4.42
CA VAL A 85 -13.32 -3.64 -5.10
C VAL A 85 -11.92 -3.51 -5.72
N HIS A 86 -10.87 -3.88 -4.98
CA HIS A 86 -9.48 -3.93 -5.46
C HIS A 86 -9.37 -4.74 -6.75
N ASP A 87 -9.91 -5.95 -6.79
CA ASP A 87 -9.84 -6.84 -7.96
C ASP A 87 -10.53 -6.22 -9.19
N MET A 88 -11.64 -5.50 -8.99
CA MET A 88 -12.30 -4.76 -10.06
C MET A 88 -11.45 -3.59 -10.56
N ILE A 89 -10.73 -2.90 -9.67
CA ILE A 89 -9.80 -1.83 -10.02
C ILE A 89 -8.63 -2.39 -10.83
N GLN A 90 -8.00 -3.48 -10.38
CA GLN A 90 -6.91 -4.14 -11.09
C GLN A 90 -7.35 -4.61 -12.49
N THR A 91 -8.57 -5.11 -12.60
CA THR A 91 -9.15 -5.47 -13.91
C THR A 91 -9.24 -4.27 -14.85
N VAL A 92 -9.53 -3.07 -14.34
CA VAL A 92 -9.55 -1.84 -15.14
C VAL A 92 -8.16 -1.34 -15.46
N PHE A 93 -7.19 -1.41 -14.54
CA PHE A 93 -5.80 -1.03 -14.82
C PHE A 93 -5.16 -1.86 -15.92
N ASN A 94 -5.57 -3.11 -16.07
CA ASN A 94 -5.09 -4.00 -17.13
C ASN A 94 -5.73 -3.74 -18.50
N LYS A 95 -6.66 -2.78 -18.62
CA LYS A 95 -7.28 -2.41 -19.90
C LYS A 95 -6.46 -1.35 -20.63
N GLU A 96 -6.37 -1.48 -21.96
CA GLU A 96 -5.74 -0.47 -22.83
C GLU A 96 -6.53 0.84 -22.88
N SER A 97 -7.84 0.79 -22.64
CA SER A 97 -8.72 1.95 -22.61
C SER A 97 -9.87 1.75 -21.64
N THR A 98 -10.19 2.78 -20.86
CA THR A 98 -11.21 2.73 -19.81
C THR A 98 -12.41 3.60 -20.20
N ALA A 99 -13.54 2.96 -20.50
CA ALA A 99 -14.79 3.66 -20.77
C ALA A 99 -15.53 3.99 -19.44
N PRO A 100 -16.40 5.01 -19.40
CA PRO A 100 -17.22 5.27 -18.21
C PRO A 100 -18.07 4.08 -17.78
N ALA A 101 -18.47 3.22 -18.73
CA ALA A 101 -19.21 1.99 -18.45
C ALA A 101 -18.41 0.99 -17.59
N ASP A 102 -17.08 0.98 -17.69
CA ASP A 102 -16.20 0.12 -16.89
C ASP A 102 -16.09 0.58 -15.44
N LEU A 103 -16.29 1.88 -15.18
CA LEU A 103 -16.18 2.50 -13.86
C LEU A 103 -17.47 2.35 -13.03
N ARG A 104 -18.63 2.24 -13.68
CA ARG A 104 -19.93 2.14 -12.99
C ARG A 104 -20.02 0.92 -12.07
N PRO A 105 -19.57 -0.30 -12.46
CA PRO A 105 -19.51 -1.44 -11.56
C PRO A 105 -18.66 -1.16 -10.32
N ILE A 106 -17.50 -0.52 -10.48
CA ILE A 106 -16.60 -0.15 -9.37
C ILE A 106 -17.31 0.82 -8.44
N ALA A 107 -17.90 1.89 -8.97
CA ALA A 107 -18.63 2.87 -8.16
C ALA A 107 -19.80 2.24 -7.40
N ALA A 108 -20.52 1.30 -8.01
CA ALA A 108 -21.58 0.57 -7.34
C ALA A 108 -21.05 -0.34 -6.21
N ALA A 109 -19.96 -1.07 -6.46
CA ALA A 109 -19.33 -1.93 -5.46
C ALA A 109 -18.75 -1.11 -4.29
N PHE A 110 -18.01 -0.04 -4.59
CA PHE A 110 -17.42 0.84 -3.59
C PHE A 110 -18.50 1.55 -2.75
N ARG A 111 -19.58 2.02 -3.37
CA ARG A 111 -20.72 2.59 -2.65
C ARG A 111 -21.36 1.58 -1.69
N ARG A 112 -21.55 0.32 -2.11
CA ARG A 112 -22.07 -0.74 -1.24
C ARG A 112 -21.12 -1.03 -0.09
N HIS A 113 -19.82 -1.12 -0.36
CA HIS A 113 -18.78 -1.29 0.64
C HIS A 113 -18.82 -0.19 1.70
N CYS A 114 -18.78 1.08 1.29
CA CYS A 114 -18.84 2.24 2.21
C CYS A 114 -20.15 2.26 3.01
N ALA A 115 -21.29 1.96 2.38
CA ALA A 115 -22.58 1.92 3.06
C ALA A 115 -22.66 0.80 4.11
N ALA A 116 -22.20 -0.41 3.76
CA ALA A 116 -22.14 -1.55 4.67
C ALA A 116 -21.21 -1.26 5.85
N LYS A 117 -20.03 -0.69 5.58
CA LYS A 117 -19.08 -0.26 6.60
C LYS A 117 -19.69 0.76 7.55
N GLU A 118 -20.32 1.82 7.04
CA GLU A 118 -20.94 2.85 7.87
C GLU A 118 -22.07 2.27 8.73
N ALA A 119 -22.92 1.42 8.15
CA ALA A 119 -24.05 0.81 8.84
C ALA A 119 -23.64 -0.14 9.97
N THR A 120 -22.44 -0.72 9.90
CA THR A 120 -21.95 -1.74 10.84
C THR A 120 -20.82 -1.23 11.71
N VAL A 121 -19.64 -1.02 11.13
CA VAL A 121 -18.41 -0.58 11.79
C VAL A 121 -18.54 0.88 12.23
N GLY A 122 -18.97 1.77 11.34
CA GLY A 122 -19.07 3.21 11.57
C GLY A 122 -19.90 3.53 12.82
N ARG A 123 -21.18 3.14 12.81
CA ARG A 123 -22.10 3.36 13.94
C ARG A 123 -21.63 2.72 15.25
N THR A 124 -20.98 1.56 15.19
CA THR A 124 -20.58 0.81 16.40
C THR A 124 -19.29 1.34 17.03
N LEU A 125 -18.32 1.74 16.21
CA LEU A 125 -17.02 2.21 16.68
C LEU A 125 -17.01 3.72 16.92
N GLU A 126 -17.82 4.52 16.21
CA GLU A 126 -17.87 5.97 16.44
C GLU A 126 -18.37 6.33 17.86
N SER A 127 -19.18 5.47 18.49
CA SER A 127 -19.59 5.65 19.89
C SER A 127 -18.47 5.41 20.91
N ARG A 128 -17.29 4.93 20.47
CA ARG A 128 -16.13 4.62 21.32
C ARG A 128 -15.08 5.70 21.16
N SER A 129 -14.83 6.46 22.23
CA SER A 129 -13.95 7.63 22.21
C SER A 129 -12.51 7.33 21.74
N SER A 130 -12.00 6.13 21.97
CA SER A 130 -10.65 5.70 21.58
C SER A 130 -10.44 5.60 20.07
N VAL A 131 -11.51 5.41 19.29
CA VAL A 131 -11.42 5.14 17.84
C VAL A 131 -12.32 6.03 16.98
N ALA A 132 -13.19 6.83 17.60
CA ALA A 132 -14.15 7.68 16.90
C ALA A 132 -13.52 8.61 15.85
N GLN A 133 -12.34 9.18 16.11
CA GLN A 133 -11.67 10.05 15.14
C GLN A 133 -11.18 9.29 13.90
N ALA A 134 -10.64 8.08 14.09
CA ALA A 134 -10.18 7.25 12.98
C ALA A 134 -11.35 6.86 12.08
N VAL A 135 -12.47 6.44 12.67
CA VAL A 135 -13.70 6.07 11.97
C VAL A 135 -14.29 7.26 11.22
N ARG A 136 -14.31 8.46 11.81
CA ARG A 136 -14.79 9.67 11.12
C ARG A 136 -13.94 10.02 9.90
N ARG A 137 -12.61 10.01 10.05
CA ARG A 137 -11.70 10.29 8.93
C ARG A 137 -11.90 9.28 7.81
N ASP A 138 -11.96 8.00 8.15
CA ASP A 138 -12.19 6.91 7.20
C ASP A 138 -13.51 7.08 6.43
N ARG A 139 -14.60 7.47 7.12
CA ARG A 139 -15.88 7.81 6.48
C ARG A 139 -15.77 9.02 5.54
N GLU A 140 -15.11 10.09 5.99
CA GLU A 140 -14.95 11.32 5.21
C GLU A 140 -14.16 11.07 3.91
N GLU A 141 -13.06 10.32 4.01
CA GLU A 141 -12.24 9.90 2.88
C GLU A 141 -13.03 9.04 1.89
N GLY A 142 -13.78 8.05 2.38
CA GLY A 142 -14.63 7.21 1.52
C GLY A 142 -15.71 8.00 0.76
N VAL A 143 -16.30 9.03 1.40
CA VAL A 143 -17.28 9.92 0.76
C VAL A 143 -16.64 10.79 -0.31
N GLU A 144 -15.47 11.36 -0.03
CA GLU A 144 -14.71 12.17 -0.98
C GLU A 144 -14.32 11.36 -2.22
N LEU A 145 -13.77 10.16 -2.03
CA LEU A 145 -13.36 9.27 -3.12
C LEU A 145 -14.55 8.83 -3.99
N LEU A 146 -15.70 8.55 -3.38
CA LEU A 146 -16.91 8.22 -4.12
C LEU A 146 -17.38 9.41 -4.98
N ALA A 147 -17.31 10.63 -4.45
CA ALA A 147 -17.65 11.84 -5.20
C ALA A 147 -16.68 12.09 -6.37
N LEU A 148 -15.38 11.84 -6.18
CA LEU A 148 -14.37 11.92 -7.24
C LEU A 148 -14.63 10.88 -8.34
N LEU A 149 -14.98 9.65 -7.97
CA LEU A 149 -15.30 8.58 -8.92
C LEU A 149 -16.58 8.90 -9.70
N ASP A 150 -17.65 9.35 -9.02
CA ASP A 150 -18.89 9.76 -9.69
C ASP A 150 -18.63 10.92 -10.66
N ARG A 151 -17.75 11.87 -10.31
CA ARG A 151 -17.33 12.96 -11.20
C ARG A 151 -16.55 12.45 -12.42
N ALA A 152 -15.65 11.48 -12.22
CA ALA A 152 -14.88 10.86 -13.30
C ALA A 152 -15.78 10.06 -14.27
N ILE A 153 -16.90 9.52 -13.78
CA ILE A 153 -17.93 8.85 -14.60
C ILE A 153 -18.77 9.87 -15.39
N ALA A 154 -19.19 10.96 -14.75
CA ALA A 154 -20.11 11.93 -15.32
C ALA A 154 -19.44 12.89 -16.32
N SER A 155 -18.16 13.21 -16.11
CA SER A 155 -17.45 14.20 -16.91
C SER A 155 -16.67 13.56 -18.06
N PRO A 156 -16.87 13.98 -19.33
CA PRO A 156 -16.05 13.50 -20.44
C PRO A 156 -14.59 13.95 -20.36
N GLY A 157 -14.24 14.84 -19.42
CA GLY A 157 -12.89 15.40 -19.28
C GLY A 157 -12.49 16.27 -20.47
N LEU A 158 -11.35 16.95 -20.37
CA LEU A 158 -10.67 17.46 -21.56
C LEU A 158 -10.04 16.26 -22.26
N GLU A 159 -10.14 16.17 -23.59
CA GLU A 159 -9.49 15.12 -24.38
C GLU A 159 -8.00 15.03 -23.98
N GLY A 160 -7.57 13.85 -23.52
CA GLY A 160 -6.19 13.57 -23.11
C GLY A 160 -5.92 13.51 -21.60
N THR A 161 -6.67 14.21 -20.75
CA THR A 161 -6.43 14.18 -19.28
C THR A 161 -7.29 13.15 -18.55
N ARG A 162 -8.38 12.71 -19.17
CA ARG A 162 -9.32 11.75 -18.57
C ARG A 162 -8.65 10.47 -18.06
N PRO A 163 -7.74 9.80 -18.81
CA PRO A 163 -7.08 8.60 -18.30
C PRO A 163 -6.28 8.85 -17.01
N LEU A 164 -5.57 9.98 -16.93
CA LEU A 164 -4.81 10.36 -15.74
C LEU A 164 -5.72 10.62 -14.54
N THR A 165 -6.83 11.33 -14.74
CA THR A 165 -7.82 11.57 -13.67
C THR A 165 -8.46 10.27 -13.20
N VAL A 166 -8.89 9.41 -14.12
CA VAL A 166 -9.49 8.12 -13.77
C VAL A 166 -8.49 7.24 -13.02
N ASN A 167 -7.26 7.12 -13.51
CA ASN A 167 -6.25 6.29 -12.86
C ASN A 167 -5.87 6.84 -11.49
N GLY A 168 -5.78 8.16 -11.33
CA GLY A 168 -5.55 8.79 -10.03
C GLY A 168 -6.65 8.42 -9.03
N VAL A 169 -7.92 8.61 -9.39
CA VAL A 169 -9.04 8.28 -8.49
C VAL A 169 -9.08 6.79 -8.16
N LEU A 170 -8.83 5.91 -9.12
CA LEU A 170 -8.79 4.47 -8.88
C LEU A 170 -7.63 4.07 -7.97
N ALA A 171 -6.45 4.70 -8.13
CA ALA A 171 -5.30 4.46 -7.27
C ALA A 171 -5.56 4.96 -5.84
N ASP A 172 -6.20 6.12 -5.69
CA ASP A 172 -6.57 6.66 -4.38
C ASP A 172 -7.58 5.75 -3.65
N ILE A 173 -8.56 5.20 -4.37
CA ILE A 173 -9.48 4.19 -3.82
C ILE A 173 -8.72 2.94 -3.40
N ASP A 174 -7.80 2.47 -4.24
CA ASP A 174 -7.00 1.28 -3.94
C ASP A 174 -6.16 1.45 -2.68
N GLN A 175 -5.51 2.61 -2.56
CA GLN A 175 -4.73 2.99 -1.39
C GLN A 175 -5.60 3.10 -0.14
N TYR A 176 -6.79 3.71 -0.26
CA TYR A 176 -7.76 3.79 0.83
C TYR A 176 -8.17 2.41 1.35
N LEU A 177 -8.45 1.45 0.46
CA LEU A 177 -8.76 0.06 0.85
C LEU A 177 -7.58 -0.60 1.58
N GLY A 178 -6.35 -0.32 1.14
CA GLY A 178 -5.14 -0.77 1.85
C GLY A 178 -4.99 -0.13 3.24
N HIS A 179 -5.27 1.16 3.37
CA HIS A 179 -5.26 1.86 4.66
C HIS A 179 -6.34 1.33 5.61
N GLU A 180 -7.54 1.04 5.11
CA GLU A 180 -8.61 0.45 5.90
C GLU A 180 -8.20 -0.91 6.49
N GLN A 181 -7.59 -1.77 5.69
CA GLN A 181 -7.09 -3.08 6.16
C GLN A 181 -5.96 -2.93 7.18
N ARG A 182 -5.06 -1.95 6.98
CA ARG A 182 -3.94 -1.72 7.90
C ARG A 182 -4.38 -1.08 9.21
N ASP A 183 -5.31 -0.14 9.15
CA ASP A 183 -5.60 0.77 10.26
C ASP A 183 -6.94 0.46 10.93
N LEU A 184 -8.01 0.23 10.17
CA LEU A 184 -9.35 0.04 10.72
C LEU A 184 -9.57 -1.40 11.20
N VAL A 185 -9.11 -2.41 10.45
CA VAL A 185 -9.29 -3.82 10.82
C VAL A 185 -8.71 -4.14 12.21
N PRO A 186 -7.47 -3.74 12.56
CA PRO A 186 -6.96 -3.96 13.92
C PRO A 186 -7.78 -3.25 15.01
N LEU A 187 -8.38 -2.10 14.70
CA LEU A 187 -9.26 -1.39 15.64
C LEU A 187 -10.57 -2.15 15.87
N ILE A 188 -11.14 -2.74 14.82
CA ILE A 188 -12.33 -3.60 14.93
C ILE A 188 -12.03 -4.77 15.86
N GLU A 189 -10.94 -5.50 15.61
CA GLU A 189 -10.54 -6.66 16.41
C GLU A 189 -10.24 -6.31 17.88
N ARG A 190 -9.67 -5.13 18.13
CA ARG A 190 -9.37 -4.67 19.49
C ARG A 190 -10.63 -4.25 20.26
N GLU A 191 -11.55 -3.57 19.61
CA GLU A 191 -12.67 -2.92 20.27
C GLU A 191 -13.91 -3.81 20.35
N LEU A 192 -14.15 -4.69 19.38
CA LEU A 192 -15.37 -5.47 19.31
C LEU A 192 -15.22 -6.86 19.94
N PRO A 193 -16.12 -7.25 20.85
CA PRO A 193 -16.25 -8.65 21.24
C PRO A 193 -16.59 -9.53 20.04
N VAL A 194 -16.05 -10.75 19.98
CA VAL A 194 -16.26 -11.73 18.90
C VAL A 194 -17.75 -11.89 18.53
N SER A 195 -18.62 -12.09 19.52
CA SER A 195 -20.07 -12.26 19.29
C SER A 195 -20.77 -11.01 18.73
N GLN A 196 -20.21 -9.82 18.95
CA GLN A 196 -20.69 -8.60 18.31
C GLN A 196 -20.13 -8.50 16.89
N SER A 197 -18.86 -8.82 16.69
CA SER A 197 -18.21 -8.87 15.36
C SER A 197 -18.97 -9.81 14.41
N ASP A 198 -19.32 -11.03 14.85
CA ASP A 198 -20.04 -12.01 14.03
C ASP A 198 -21.46 -11.55 13.64
N ARG A 199 -22.16 -10.89 14.56
CA ARG A 199 -23.48 -10.32 14.27
C ARG A 199 -23.38 -9.20 13.24
N LEU A 200 -22.39 -8.33 13.39
CA LEU A 200 -22.14 -7.25 12.43
C LEU A 200 -21.69 -7.80 11.07
N ALA A 201 -20.95 -8.90 11.03
CA ALA A 201 -20.59 -9.59 9.78
C ALA A 201 -21.82 -9.99 8.96
N THR A 202 -22.85 -10.49 9.64
CA THR A 202 -24.11 -10.87 9.00
C THR A 202 -24.83 -9.64 8.44
N ALA A 203 -24.86 -8.54 9.20
CA ALA A 203 -25.43 -7.28 8.74
C ALA A 203 -24.63 -6.63 7.60
N PHE A 204 -23.31 -6.80 7.57
CA PHE A 204 -22.44 -6.25 6.53
C PHE A 204 -22.73 -6.88 5.16
N ARG A 205 -23.04 -8.17 5.15
CA ARG A 205 -23.28 -8.96 3.92
C ARG A 205 -24.74 -8.94 3.44
N ALA A 206 -25.65 -8.38 4.22
CA ALA A 206 -27.08 -8.29 3.92
C ALA A 206 -27.39 -7.13 2.96
#